data_AF-V2J3S4-F1
#
_entry.id   AF-V2J3S4-F1
#
_cell.length_a   1.000
_cell.length_b   1.000
_cell.length_c   1.000
_cell.angle_alpha   90.00
_cell.angle_beta   90.00
_cell.angle_gamma   90.00
#
_symmetry.space_group_name_H-M   'P 1'
#
loop_
_entity.id
_entity.type
_entity.pdbx_description
1 polymer ?
#
loop_
_entity_poly.entity_id
_entity_poly.type
_entity_poly.pdbx_seq_one_letter_code
_entity_poly.pdbx_strand_id
1 'polypeptide(L)'
;MTDTTMAAIAPASVNGVAIGAEAIREESLLYRDDADAIASARRALAIRELLRQRAVALGIADAGTELDDAVVDALIGREVSVPEPTESDCRRYYDGHPARFRRNEIVYASHILFAVTGGGALAALRHQAEQTLRRLLAEPEAFEATAREMSNCPSAGVGGSLGQLLRGDSVPEFERAVFDGEAIGLLPGLVRTRFGFHIVRVERRVPGEAVPFDEARAEIARFLGERVRHKAIQQYIAILAAQASIVGVALGEANGPLVQ
;
A
#
# COMPACT_ATOMS: atom_id res chain seq x y z
N MET A 1 33.82 -16.76 14.42
CA MET A 1 33.89 -15.68 13.40
C MET A 1 33.56 -16.30 12.06
N THR A 2 32.28 -16.41 11.75
CA THR A 2 31.82 -16.99 10.48
C THR A 2 31.69 -15.86 9.47
N ASP A 3 32.70 -15.77 8.62
CA ASP A 3 32.77 -15.00 7.40
C ASP A 3 31.51 -15.27 6.55
N THR A 4 30.55 -14.34 6.60
CA THR A 4 29.39 -14.35 5.72
C THR A 4 29.89 -13.85 4.39
N THR A 5 30.19 -14.78 3.49
CA THR A 5 30.59 -14.51 2.11
C THR A 5 29.62 -13.50 1.52
N MET A 6 30.07 -12.24 1.36
CA MET A 6 29.29 -11.17 0.74
C MET A 6 28.99 -11.60 -0.70
N ALA A 7 27.78 -12.07 -0.95
CA ALA A 7 27.34 -12.40 -2.30
C ALA A 7 27.62 -11.20 -3.23
N ALA A 8 28.34 -11.45 -4.33
CA ALA A 8 28.74 -10.40 -5.25
C ALA A 8 27.49 -9.71 -5.83
N ILE A 9 27.34 -8.42 -5.54
CA ILE A 9 26.26 -7.61 -6.12
C ILE A 9 26.66 -7.26 -7.55
N ALA A 10 25.94 -7.83 -8.52
CA ALA A 10 26.12 -7.50 -9.93
C ALA A 10 26.07 -5.98 -10.20
N PRO A 11 26.86 -5.47 -11.16
CA PRO A 11 26.92 -4.05 -11.46
C PRO A 11 25.58 -3.52 -12.00
N ALA A 12 25.26 -2.28 -11.68
CA ALA A 12 24.13 -1.54 -12.23
C ALA A 12 24.58 -0.16 -12.72
N SER A 13 23.94 0.38 -13.75
CA SER A 13 24.24 1.73 -14.25
C SER A 13 23.06 2.37 -14.99
N VAL A 14 23.08 3.70 -15.06
CA VAL A 14 22.13 4.54 -15.83
C VAL A 14 22.93 5.51 -16.68
N ASN A 15 22.79 5.42 -18.01
CA ASN A 15 23.54 6.22 -18.99
C ASN A 15 25.06 6.21 -18.75
N GLY A 16 25.60 5.06 -18.36
CA GLY A 16 27.03 4.89 -18.07
C GLY A 16 27.47 5.32 -16.66
N VAL A 17 26.60 5.98 -15.87
CA VAL A 17 26.88 6.30 -14.47
C VAL A 17 26.66 5.04 -13.62
N ALA A 18 27.72 4.56 -12.98
CA ALA A 18 27.70 3.33 -12.18
C ALA A 18 26.96 3.53 -10.85
N ILE A 19 26.09 2.59 -10.51
CA ILE A 19 25.48 2.45 -9.20
C ILE A 19 26.34 1.47 -8.40
N GLY A 20 27.06 1.99 -7.41
CA GLY A 20 28.04 1.23 -6.63
C GLY A 20 27.42 0.10 -5.81
N ALA A 21 28.14 -1.01 -5.68
CA ALA A 21 27.70 -2.16 -4.89
C ALA A 21 27.47 -1.81 -3.40
N GLU A 22 28.23 -0.86 -2.85
CA GLU A 22 28.02 -0.38 -1.48
C GLU A 22 26.72 0.39 -1.33
N ALA A 23 26.45 1.36 -2.21
CA ALA A 23 25.19 2.09 -2.22
C ALA A 23 23.97 1.16 -2.33
N ILE A 24 24.07 0.09 -3.14
CA ILE A 24 23.00 -0.92 -3.24
C ILE A 24 22.81 -1.66 -1.91
N ARG A 25 23.90 -2.00 -1.19
CA ARG A 25 23.81 -2.65 0.13
C ARG A 25 23.14 -1.75 1.14
N GLU A 26 23.62 -0.52 1.26
CA GLU A 26 23.11 0.46 2.21
C GLU A 26 21.62 0.73 1.97
N GLU A 27 21.23 0.96 0.71
CA GLU A 27 19.84 1.18 0.33
C GLU A 27 18.98 -0.08 0.57
N SER A 28 19.51 -1.29 0.38
CA SER A 28 18.75 -2.54 0.63
C SER A 28 18.33 -2.73 2.08
N LEU A 29 18.97 -2.04 3.03
CA LEU A 29 18.58 -2.07 4.44
C LEU A 29 17.20 -1.44 4.66
N LEU A 30 16.74 -0.58 3.74
CA LEU A 30 15.40 0.02 3.75
C LEU A 30 14.32 -0.96 3.26
N TYR A 31 14.71 -2.00 2.52
CA TYR A 31 13.80 -2.96 1.87
C TYR A 31 13.94 -4.38 2.42
N ARG A 32 14.39 -4.55 3.68
CA ARG A 32 14.67 -5.87 4.28
C ARG A 32 13.48 -6.83 4.29
N ASP A 33 12.27 -6.29 4.29
CA ASP A 33 11.03 -7.06 4.31
C ASP A 33 10.53 -7.44 2.90
N ASP A 34 11.18 -6.93 1.85
CA ASP A 34 10.85 -7.26 0.46
C ASP A 34 11.39 -8.65 0.08
N ALA A 35 10.69 -9.31 -0.84
CA ALA A 35 11.11 -10.62 -1.36
C ALA A 35 12.51 -10.59 -2.01
N ASP A 36 12.90 -9.45 -2.59
CA ASP A 36 14.24 -9.20 -3.12
C ASP A 36 14.68 -7.75 -2.82
N ALA A 37 15.23 -7.56 -1.61
CA ALA A 37 15.71 -6.28 -1.11
C ALA A 37 16.77 -5.63 -2.02
N ILE A 38 17.64 -6.43 -2.63
CA ILE A 38 18.70 -5.95 -3.53
C ILE A 38 18.10 -5.43 -4.83
N ALA A 39 17.12 -6.14 -5.42
CA ALA A 39 16.43 -5.65 -6.59
C ALA A 39 15.63 -4.38 -6.30
N SER A 40 14.98 -4.27 -5.13
CA SER A 40 14.30 -3.04 -4.70
C SER A 40 15.26 -1.85 -4.57
N ALA A 41 16.40 -2.06 -3.90
CA ALA A 41 17.44 -1.04 -3.78
C ALA A 41 17.98 -0.56 -5.13
N ARG A 42 18.27 -1.50 -6.04
CA ARG A 42 18.70 -1.17 -7.41
C ARG A 42 17.68 -0.33 -8.16
N ARG A 43 16.39 -0.68 -8.07
CA ARG A 43 15.32 0.10 -8.70
C ARG A 43 15.27 1.51 -8.14
N ALA A 44 15.29 1.66 -6.81
CA ALA A 44 15.25 2.97 -6.16
C ALA A 44 16.43 3.85 -6.58
N LEU A 45 17.64 3.32 -6.57
CA LEU A 45 18.85 4.05 -6.97
C LEU A 45 18.86 4.41 -8.45
N ALA A 46 18.41 3.51 -9.33
CA ALA A 46 18.32 3.81 -10.76
C ALA A 46 17.28 4.90 -11.06
N ILE A 47 16.13 4.89 -10.40
CA ILE A 47 15.13 5.96 -10.52
C ILE A 47 15.71 7.29 -10.02
N ARG A 48 16.38 7.29 -8.86
CA ARG A 48 17.04 8.48 -8.31
C ARG A 48 18.06 9.05 -9.30
N GLU A 49 18.87 8.19 -9.93
CA GLU A 49 19.85 8.62 -10.92
C GLU A 49 19.21 9.15 -12.22
N LEU A 50 18.13 8.52 -12.71
CA LEU A 50 17.37 9.04 -13.86
C LEU A 50 16.84 10.45 -13.61
N LEU A 51 16.21 10.66 -12.45
CA LEU A 51 15.66 11.96 -12.07
C LEU A 51 16.78 13.00 -11.89
N ARG A 52 17.90 12.63 -11.27
CA ARG A 52 19.06 13.51 -11.11
C ARG A 52 19.63 13.94 -12.45
N GLN A 53 19.87 13.00 -13.38
CA GLN A 53 20.37 13.33 -14.72
C GLN A 53 19.42 14.26 -15.47
N ARG A 54 18.12 14.04 -15.35
CA ARG A 54 17.11 14.92 -15.97
C ARG A 54 17.07 16.30 -15.32
N ALA A 55 17.17 16.40 -13.99
CA ALA A 55 17.27 17.68 -13.28
C ALA A 55 18.50 18.48 -13.73
N VAL A 56 19.65 17.82 -13.89
CA VAL A 56 20.88 18.45 -14.42
C VAL A 56 20.70 18.91 -15.86
N ALA A 57 20.11 18.07 -16.72
CA ALA A 57 19.87 18.42 -18.12
C ALA A 57 18.93 19.64 -18.29
N LEU A 58 18.05 19.89 -17.32
CA LEU A 58 17.12 21.02 -17.31
C LEU A 58 17.66 22.24 -16.55
N GLY A 59 18.86 22.15 -15.96
CA GLY A 59 19.46 23.21 -15.15
C GLY A 59 18.73 23.45 -13.82
N ILE A 60 18.05 22.43 -13.28
CA ILE A 60 17.37 22.49 -11.97
C ILE A 60 18.38 22.20 -10.84
N ALA A 61 19.38 21.37 -11.12
CA ALA A 61 20.42 20.98 -10.19
C ALA A 61 21.78 20.95 -10.92
N ASP A 62 22.87 21.18 -10.20
CA ASP A 62 24.21 21.02 -10.74
C ASP A 62 24.62 19.54 -10.72
N ALA A 63 25.63 19.17 -11.51
CA ALA A 63 26.06 17.78 -11.66
C ALA A 63 26.48 17.09 -10.34
N GLY A 64 26.89 17.86 -9.34
CA GLY A 64 27.29 17.39 -8.01
C GLY A 64 26.23 17.56 -6.92
N THR A 65 25.06 18.12 -7.23
CA THR A 65 23.97 18.29 -6.26
C THR A 65 23.28 16.94 -6.04
N GLU A 66 23.10 16.55 -4.78
CA GLU A 66 22.30 15.38 -4.43
C GLU A 66 20.83 15.62 -4.78
N LEU A 67 20.11 14.56 -5.15
CA LEU A 67 18.68 14.65 -5.42
C LEU A 67 17.93 14.68 -4.09
N ASP A 68 17.50 15.87 -3.67
CA ASP A 68 16.62 16.08 -2.54
C ASP A 68 15.15 16.29 -2.98
N ASP A 69 14.25 16.38 -2.00
CA ASP A 69 12.81 16.56 -2.24
C ASP A 69 12.52 17.85 -3.02
N ALA A 70 13.28 18.93 -2.80
CA ALA A 70 13.07 20.21 -3.48
C ALA A 70 13.42 20.13 -4.96
N VAL A 71 14.52 19.46 -5.31
CA VAL A 71 14.90 19.22 -6.72
C VAL A 71 13.88 18.32 -7.41
N VAL A 72 13.40 17.27 -6.73
CA VAL A 72 12.34 16.39 -7.27
C VAL A 72 11.08 17.19 -7.51
N ASP A 73 10.60 17.97 -6.54
CA ASP A 73 9.40 18.78 -6.70
C ASP A 73 9.53 19.81 -7.82
N ALA A 74 10.68 20.47 -7.96
CA ALA A 74 10.95 21.39 -9.07
C ALA A 74 10.94 20.68 -10.43
N LEU A 75 11.53 19.48 -10.51
CA LEU A 75 11.53 18.65 -11.72
C LEU A 75 10.13 18.23 -12.11
N ILE A 76 9.37 17.67 -11.17
CA ILE A 76 7.99 17.22 -11.39
C ILE A 76 7.10 18.41 -11.76
N GLY A 77 7.20 19.54 -11.05
CA GLY A 77 6.42 20.74 -11.35
C GLY A 77 6.71 21.33 -12.73
N ARG A 78 7.90 21.11 -13.28
CA ARG A 78 8.29 21.62 -14.60
C ARG A 78 7.89 20.68 -15.75
N GLU A 79 8.04 19.37 -15.58
CA GLU A 79 7.93 18.40 -16.68
C GLU A 79 6.66 17.55 -16.62
N VAL A 80 6.02 17.44 -15.45
CA VAL A 80 4.85 16.58 -15.25
C VAL A 80 3.59 17.43 -15.15
N SER A 81 2.81 17.43 -16.23
CA SER A 81 1.47 18.01 -16.22
C SER A 81 0.50 17.06 -15.54
N VAL A 82 0.06 17.41 -14.33
CA VAL A 82 -0.96 16.67 -13.59
C VAL A 82 -2.31 17.34 -13.83
N PRO A 83 -3.25 16.71 -14.56
CA PRO A 83 -4.58 17.28 -14.71
C PRO A 83 -5.30 17.28 -13.36
N GLU A 84 -5.93 18.40 -13.01
CA GLU A 84 -6.76 18.50 -11.82
C GLU A 84 -8.08 17.73 -12.03
N PRO A 85 -8.58 17.00 -11.02
CA PRO A 85 -9.88 16.35 -11.11
C PRO A 85 -11.01 17.36 -11.34
N THR A 86 -11.86 17.10 -12.33
CA THR A 86 -13.01 17.94 -12.59
C THR A 86 -14.13 17.69 -11.58
N GLU A 87 -15.11 18.60 -11.48
CA GLU A 87 -16.30 18.35 -10.66
C GLU A 87 -17.01 17.05 -11.09
N SER A 88 -17.07 16.77 -12.39
CA SER A 88 -17.66 15.54 -12.91
C SER A 88 -16.93 14.29 -12.42
N ASP A 89 -15.60 14.34 -12.28
CA ASP A 89 -14.82 13.23 -11.73
C ASP A 89 -15.12 13.02 -10.26
N CYS A 90 -15.17 14.12 -9.49
CA CYS A 90 -15.52 14.08 -8.08
C CYS A 90 -16.94 13.53 -7.87
N ARG A 91 -17.92 13.96 -8.68
CA ARG A 91 -19.31 13.52 -8.59
C ARG A 91 -19.45 12.02 -8.89
N ARG A 92 -18.84 11.57 -9.98
CA ARG A 92 -18.79 10.14 -10.33
C ARG A 92 -18.14 9.30 -9.23
N TYR A 93 -17.10 9.82 -8.58
CA TYR A 93 -16.47 9.13 -7.46
C TYR A 93 -17.41 9.07 -6.25
N TYR A 94 -18.09 10.17 -5.92
CA TYR A 94 -19.08 10.24 -4.84
C TYR A 94 -20.21 9.23 -5.05
N ASP A 95 -20.85 9.26 -6.22
CA ASP A 95 -21.99 8.40 -6.57
C ASP A 95 -21.60 6.92 -6.62
N GLY A 96 -20.36 6.61 -7.00
CA GLY A 96 -19.84 5.24 -7.07
C GLY A 96 -19.39 4.65 -5.73
N HIS A 97 -19.29 5.47 -4.65
CA HIS A 97 -18.80 5.01 -3.35
C HIS A 97 -19.66 5.53 -2.18
N PRO A 98 -20.98 5.31 -2.20
CA PRO A 98 -21.89 5.89 -1.20
C PRO A 98 -21.56 5.51 0.24
N ALA A 99 -21.03 4.29 0.48
CA ALA A 99 -20.63 3.84 1.81
C ALA A 99 -19.51 4.69 2.44
N ARG A 100 -18.61 5.26 1.62
CA ARG A 100 -17.51 6.13 2.09
C ARG A 100 -18.00 7.49 2.56
N PHE A 101 -19.13 7.96 2.04
CA PHE A 101 -19.67 9.29 2.31
C PHE A 101 -20.85 9.21 3.29
N ARG A 102 -20.66 8.44 4.37
CA ARG A 102 -21.61 8.35 5.49
C ARG A 102 -20.95 8.76 6.79
N ARG A 103 -21.68 9.53 7.59
CA ARG A 103 -21.33 9.85 8.99
C ARG A 103 -22.26 9.11 9.94
N ASN A 104 -21.76 8.79 11.13
CA ASN A 104 -22.52 8.08 12.16
C ASN A 104 -23.02 6.68 11.71
N GLU A 105 -22.35 6.06 10.73
CA GLU A 105 -22.57 4.65 10.43
C GLU A 105 -22.05 3.81 11.60
N ILE A 106 -22.85 2.82 12.00
CA ILE A 106 -22.48 1.88 13.05
C ILE A 106 -22.38 0.49 12.43
N VAL A 107 -21.27 -0.20 12.67
CA VAL A 107 -21.09 -1.59 12.25
C VAL A 107 -20.86 -2.46 13.48
N TYR A 108 -21.57 -3.59 13.54
CA TYR A 108 -21.30 -4.65 14.49
C TYR A 108 -20.45 -5.68 13.76
N ALA A 109 -19.27 -5.94 14.31
CA ALA A 109 -18.30 -6.86 13.72
C ALA A 109 -17.69 -7.78 14.79
N SER A 110 -17.27 -8.96 14.33
CA SER A 110 -16.36 -9.84 15.04
C SER A 110 -15.13 -10.11 14.20
N HIS A 111 -14.02 -10.44 14.84
CA HIS A 111 -12.80 -10.82 14.14
C HIS A 111 -12.05 -11.99 14.77
N ILE A 112 -11.19 -12.61 13.97
CA ILE A 112 -10.16 -13.55 14.40
C ILE A 112 -8.83 -12.95 13.98
N LEU A 113 -7.95 -12.66 14.95
CA LEU A 113 -6.64 -12.09 14.70
C LEU A 113 -5.57 -13.18 14.75
N PHE A 114 -4.80 -13.30 13.67
CA PHE A 114 -3.53 -14.01 13.63
C PHE A 114 -2.42 -12.98 13.74
N ALA A 115 -1.89 -12.83 14.96
CA ALA A 115 -0.97 -11.75 15.28
C ALA A 115 0.45 -12.01 14.73
N VAL A 116 1.06 -10.98 14.16
CA VAL A 116 2.49 -11.01 13.80
C VAL A 116 3.29 -10.70 15.06
N THR A 117 3.82 -11.73 15.72
CA THR A 117 4.80 -11.58 16.79
C THR A 117 6.20 -11.55 16.19
N GLY A 118 7.04 -10.62 16.64
CA GLY A 118 8.34 -10.32 16.04
C GLY A 118 9.21 -11.57 15.85
N GLY A 119 9.60 -11.84 14.60
CA GLY A 119 10.45 -12.97 14.20
C GLY A 119 9.73 -14.20 13.63
N GLY A 120 8.39 -14.22 13.58
CA GLY A 120 7.63 -15.32 12.97
C GLY A 120 7.66 -15.33 11.44
N ALA A 121 7.56 -16.52 10.84
CA ALA A 121 7.45 -16.69 9.39
C ALA A 121 6.07 -16.17 8.90
N LEU A 122 6.01 -14.92 8.43
CA LEU A 122 4.80 -14.24 7.95
C LEU A 122 4.00 -15.08 6.93
N ALA A 123 4.70 -15.82 6.08
CA ALA A 123 4.09 -16.71 5.09
C ALA A 123 3.29 -17.86 5.73
N ALA A 124 3.82 -18.47 6.79
CA ALA A 124 3.12 -19.55 7.50
C ALA A 124 1.89 -19.01 8.24
N LEU A 125 2.01 -17.84 8.87
CA LEU A 125 0.90 -17.17 9.54
C LEU A 125 -0.23 -16.82 8.57
N ARG A 126 0.13 -16.26 7.40
CA ARG A 126 -0.81 -15.99 6.32
C ARG A 126 -1.49 -17.27 5.84
N HIS A 127 -0.72 -18.33 5.60
CA HIS A 127 -1.26 -19.60 5.14
C HIS A 127 -2.29 -20.18 6.11
N GLN A 128 -1.99 -20.14 7.42
CA GLN A 128 -2.91 -20.57 8.46
C GLN A 128 -4.20 -19.73 8.45
N ALA A 129 -4.08 -18.40 8.38
CA ALA A 129 -5.23 -17.51 8.31
C ALA A 129 -6.09 -17.77 7.05
N GLU A 130 -5.46 -18.01 5.88
CA GLU A 130 -6.17 -18.34 4.64
C GLU A 130 -6.90 -19.68 4.73
N GLN A 131 -6.29 -20.71 5.34
CA GLN A 131 -6.95 -21.99 5.57
C GLN A 131 -8.15 -21.86 6.51
N THR A 132 -7.99 -21.12 7.61
CA THR A 132 -9.09 -20.85 8.55
C THR A 132 -10.23 -20.09 7.86
N LEU A 133 -9.91 -19.08 7.04
CA LEU A 133 -10.91 -18.35 6.27
C LEU A 133 -11.68 -19.27 5.32
N ARG A 134 -10.99 -20.14 4.57
CA ARG A 134 -11.66 -21.10 3.67
C ARG A 134 -12.60 -22.04 4.41
N ARG A 135 -12.20 -22.53 5.59
CA ARG A 135 -13.08 -23.34 6.45
C ARG A 135 -14.32 -22.55 6.86
N LEU A 136 -14.14 -21.32 7.35
CA LEU A 136 -15.24 -20.47 7.80
C LEU A 136 -16.15 -19.99 6.67
N LEU A 137 -15.66 -19.90 5.43
CA LEU A 137 -16.50 -19.63 4.26
C LEU A 137 -17.42 -20.82 3.95
N ALA A 138 -16.99 -22.05 4.24
CA ALA A 138 -17.81 -23.25 4.10
C ALA A 138 -18.76 -23.46 5.30
N GLU A 139 -18.31 -23.13 6.52
CA GLU A 139 -19.04 -23.31 7.79
C GLU A 139 -18.99 -22.02 8.64
N PRO A 140 -19.76 -20.97 8.29
CA PRO A 140 -19.72 -19.67 9.00
C PRO A 140 -20.14 -19.74 10.47
N GLU A 141 -20.94 -20.73 10.86
CA GLU A 141 -21.39 -20.98 12.23
C GLU A 141 -20.24 -21.35 13.18
N ALA A 142 -19.13 -21.90 12.66
CA ALA A 142 -17.95 -22.27 13.44
C ALA A 142 -17.11 -21.05 13.87
N PHE A 143 -17.48 -19.83 13.46
CA PHE A 143 -16.69 -18.62 13.67
C PHE A 143 -16.35 -18.38 15.13
N GLU A 144 -17.33 -18.40 16.03
CA GLU A 144 -17.07 -18.05 17.44
C GLU A 144 -16.20 -19.10 18.15
N ALA A 145 -16.40 -20.39 17.83
CA ALA A 145 -15.56 -21.46 18.36
C ALA A 145 -14.12 -21.31 17.86
N THR A 146 -13.96 -21.03 16.56
CA THR A 146 -12.65 -20.76 15.95
C THR A 146 -11.99 -19.52 16.55
N ALA A 147 -12.77 -18.47 16.82
CA ALA A 147 -12.26 -17.25 17.45
C ALA A 147 -11.74 -17.53 18.86
N ARG A 148 -12.47 -18.29 19.68
CA ARG A 148 -12.04 -18.70 21.03
C ARG A 148 -10.76 -19.54 21.00
N GLU A 149 -10.62 -20.41 20.01
CA GLU A 149 -9.49 -21.33 19.88
C GLU A 149 -8.23 -20.67 19.31
N MET A 150 -8.39 -19.85 18.26
CA MET A 150 -7.26 -19.46 17.39
C MET A 150 -6.92 -17.97 17.46
N SER A 151 -7.82 -17.10 17.91
CA SER A 151 -7.60 -15.65 17.86
C SER A 151 -6.60 -15.21 18.94
N ASN A 152 -5.64 -14.38 18.55
CA ASN A 152 -4.69 -13.73 19.46
C ASN A 152 -5.23 -12.41 20.06
N CYS A 153 -6.45 -12.00 19.71
CA CYS A 153 -7.09 -10.82 20.30
C CYS A 153 -7.81 -11.19 21.60
N PRO A 154 -7.81 -10.33 22.65
CA PRO A 154 -8.62 -10.55 23.85
C PRO A 154 -10.13 -10.78 23.59
N SER A 155 -10.66 -10.28 22.48
CA SER A 155 -12.05 -10.56 22.06
C SER A 155 -12.34 -12.05 21.83
N ALA A 156 -11.31 -12.90 21.69
CA ALA A 156 -11.44 -14.36 21.64
C ALA A 156 -12.35 -14.89 22.76
N GLY A 157 -12.23 -14.37 23.99
CA GLY A 157 -13.04 -14.80 25.13
C GLY A 157 -14.55 -14.61 24.95
N VAL A 158 -14.95 -13.67 24.09
CA VAL A 158 -16.36 -13.40 23.73
C VAL A 158 -16.66 -13.79 22.28
N GLY A 159 -15.96 -14.80 21.75
CA GLY A 159 -16.21 -15.32 20.40
C GLY A 159 -15.72 -14.40 19.27
N GLY A 160 -14.77 -13.49 19.57
CA GLY A 160 -14.20 -12.55 18.62
C GLY A 160 -14.98 -11.25 18.46
N SER A 161 -16.08 -11.06 19.21
CA SER A 161 -16.93 -9.88 19.10
C SER A 161 -16.20 -8.59 19.45
N LEU A 162 -16.30 -7.60 18.58
CA LEU A 162 -15.83 -6.23 18.81
C LEU A 162 -16.97 -5.32 19.27
N GLY A 163 -18.21 -5.82 19.31
CA GLY A 163 -19.38 -5.04 19.63
C GLY A 163 -19.66 -4.00 18.55
N GLN A 164 -19.90 -2.76 18.99
CA GLN A 164 -20.22 -1.63 18.14
C GLN A 164 -18.93 -0.93 17.67
N LEU A 165 -18.81 -0.69 16.37
CA LEU A 165 -17.73 0.08 15.76
C LEU A 165 -18.28 1.30 15.03
N LEU A 166 -17.58 2.41 15.17
CA LEU A 166 -17.67 3.64 14.39
C LEU A 166 -16.39 3.83 13.55
N ARG A 167 -16.46 4.67 12.52
CA ARG A 167 -15.23 5.15 11.87
C ARG A 167 -14.37 5.90 12.90
N GLY A 168 -13.09 5.58 12.96
CA GLY A 168 -12.11 6.06 13.93
C GLY A 168 -11.80 5.09 15.08
N ASP A 169 -12.64 4.07 15.31
CA ASP A 169 -12.46 3.14 16.44
C ASP A 169 -11.37 2.08 16.20
N SER A 170 -10.91 1.93 14.95
CA SER A 170 -9.96 0.88 14.56
C SER A 170 -8.85 1.44 13.66
N VAL A 171 -7.85 0.61 13.38
CA VAL A 171 -6.76 1.01 12.47
C VAL A 171 -7.28 1.16 11.03
N PRO A 172 -6.70 2.09 10.22
CA PRO A 172 -7.26 2.45 8.91
C PRO A 172 -7.45 1.28 7.94
N GLU A 173 -6.60 0.26 8.00
CA GLU A 173 -6.70 -0.92 7.14
C GLU A 173 -7.90 -1.80 7.51
N PHE A 174 -8.20 -1.91 8.82
CA PHE A 174 -9.36 -2.63 9.31
C PHE A 174 -10.65 -1.85 9.04
N GLU A 175 -10.62 -0.54 9.32
CA GLU A 175 -11.75 0.34 9.07
C GLU A 175 -12.20 0.30 7.61
N ARG A 176 -11.26 0.45 6.66
CA ARG A 176 -11.59 0.38 5.23
C ARG A 176 -12.28 -0.93 4.87
N ALA A 177 -11.78 -2.06 5.37
CA ALA A 177 -12.38 -3.36 5.08
C ALA A 177 -13.81 -3.49 5.63
N VAL A 178 -14.08 -2.89 6.80
CA VAL A 178 -15.39 -2.94 7.45
C VAL A 178 -16.36 -1.93 6.86
N PHE A 179 -15.94 -0.69 6.58
CA PHE A 179 -16.84 0.42 6.28
C PHE A 179 -16.87 0.86 4.81
N ASP A 180 -15.92 0.46 3.97
CA ASP A 180 -15.95 0.85 2.54
C ASP A 180 -16.87 -0.04 1.70
N GLY A 181 -17.31 -1.17 2.25
CA GLY A 181 -18.23 -2.11 1.62
C GLY A 181 -19.55 -2.23 2.37
N GLU A 182 -20.55 -2.79 1.70
CA GLU A 182 -21.91 -2.98 2.25
C GLU A 182 -22.18 -4.44 2.67
N ALA A 183 -21.19 -5.34 2.48
CA ALA A 183 -21.36 -6.75 2.77
C ALA A 183 -21.66 -7.01 4.26
N ILE A 184 -22.60 -7.93 4.50
CA ILE A 184 -22.93 -8.53 5.79
C ILE A 184 -22.51 -9.99 5.74
N GLY A 185 -22.06 -10.53 6.87
CA GLY A 185 -21.51 -11.88 6.99
C GLY A 185 -19.98 -11.89 6.96
N LEU A 186 -19.42 -13.05 6.64
CA LEU A 186 -17.97 -13.24 6.59
C LEU A 186 -17.38 -12.54 5.37
N LEU A 187 -16.37 -11.70 5.56
CA LEU A 187 -15.66 -11.08 4.45
C LEU A 187 -14.84 -12.15 3.70
N PRO A 188 -14.79 -12.09 2.36
CA PRO A 188 -14.19 -13.16 1.54
C PRO A 188 -12.65 -13.17 1.55
N GLY A 189 -12.02 -12.18 2.16
CA GLY A 189 -10.57 -12.00 2.16
C GLY A 189 -10.02 -11.67 3.53
N LEU A 190 -8.72 -11.95 3.72
CA LEU A 190 -8.00 -11.51 4.91
C LEU A 190 -7.79 -10.01 4.88
N VAL A 191 -8.03 -9.38 6.02
CA VAL A 191 -7.69 -7.98 6.24
C VAL A 191 -6.31 -7.93 6.89
N ARG A 192 -5.32 -7.37 6.20
CA ARG A 192 -3.97 -7.18 6.74
C ARG A 192 -3.89 -5.84 7.46
N THR A 193 -3.40 -5.85 8.69
CA THR A 193 -3.06 -4.64 9.44
C THR A 193 -1.65 -4.75 9.99
N ARG A 194 -1.17 -3.69 10.65
CA ARG A 194 0.08 -3.75 11.43
C ARG A 194 0.10 -4.82 12.53
N PHE A 195 -1.06 -5.30 12.98
CA PHE A 195 -1.16 -6.34 14.01
C PHE A 195 -1.09 -7.76 13.43
N GLY A 196 -1.32 -7.93 12.14
CA GLY A 196 -1.28 -9.21 11.45
C GLY A 196 -2.45 -9.41 10.50
N PHE A 197 -2.97 -10.63 10.44
CA PHE A 197 -4.07 -11.00 9.54
C PHE A 197 -5.37 -11.16 10.31
N HIS A 198 -6.43 -10.56 9.81
CA HIS A 198 -7.76 -10.62 10.40
C HIS A 198 -8.72 -11.32 9.46
N ILE A 199 -9.49 -12.25 10.02
CA ILE A 199 -10.74 -12.73 9.42
C ILE A 199 -11.85 -11.92 10.05
N VAL A 200 -12.71 -11.30 9.25
CA VAL A 200 -13.72 -10.35 9.74
C VAL A 200 -15.10 -10.84 9.35
N ARG A 201 -16.03 -10.80 10.31
CA ARG A 201 -17.45 -11.01 10.09
C ARG A 201 -18.20 -9.75 10.48
N VAL A 202 -19.06 -9.27 9.60
CA VAL A 202 -19.96 -8.15 9.86
C VAL A 202 -21.33 -8.71 10.21
N GLU A 203 -21.77 -8.61 11.46
CA GLU A 203 -23.08 -9.11 11.87
C GLU A 203 -24.21 -8.18 11.46
N ARG A 204 -24.00 -6.87 11.61
CA ARG A 204 -25.06 -5.88 11.39
C ARG A 204 -24.48 -4.52 11.03
N ARG A 205 -25.21 -3.78 10.19
CA ARG A 205 -24.93 -2.39 9.88
C ARG A 205 -26.14 -1.53 10.24
N VAL A 206 -25.90 -0.36 10.82
CA VAL A 206 -26.89 0.70 10.94
C VAL A 206 -26.41 1.83 10.04
N PRO A 207 -27.14 2.12 8.95
CA PRO A 207 -26.69 3.11 7.99
C PRO A 207 -26.60 4.48 8.66
N GLY A 208 -25.48 5.15 8.43
CA GLY A 208 -25.31 6.55 8.79
C GLY A 208 -26.02 7.48 7.82
N GLU A 209 -25.91 8.78 8.11
CA GLU A 209 -26.39 9.86 7.25
C GLU A 209 -25.42 10.08 6.09
N ALA A 210 -25.96 10.34 4.89
CA ALA A 210 -25.14 10.73 3.75
C ALA A 210 -24.52 12.11 4.01
N VAL A 211 -23.21 12.21 3.81
CA VAL A 211 -22.49 13.48 3.78
C VAL A 211 -22.79 14.15 2.43
N PRO A 212 -23.33 15.37 2.38
CA PRO A 212 -23.62 16.04 1.11
C PRO A 212 -22.39 16.16 0.21
N PHE A 213 -22.60 16.07 -1.10
CA PHE A 213 -21.50 16.18 -2.07
C PHE A 213 -20.66 17.44 -1.86
N ASP A 214 -21.29 18.59 -1.60
CA ASP A 214 -20.58 19.86 -1.44
C ASP A 214 -19.59 19.84 -0.26
N GLU A 215 -19.92 19.11 0.82
CA GLU A 215 -19.02 18.89 1.95
C GLU A 215 -17.87 17.93 1.59
N ALA A 216 -18.17 16.84 0.86
CA ALA A 216 -17.18 15.83 0.48
C ALA A 216 -16.27 16.25 -0.70
N ARG A 217 -16.69 17.24 -1.51
CA ARG A 217 -16.07 17.58 -2.79
C ARG A 217 -14.58 17.89 -2.68
N ALA A 218 -14.19 18.68 -1.68
CA ALA A 218 -12.79 19.09 -1.51
C ALA A 218 -11.88 17.91 -1.16
N GLU A 219 -12.34 17.01 -0.31
CA GLU A 219 -11.61 15.80 0.05
C GLU A 219 -11.48 14.84 -1.14
N ILE A 220 -12.56 14.66 -1.90
CA ILE A 220 -12.55 13.84 -3.12
C ILE A 220 -11.57 14.41 -4.14
N ALA A 221 -11.59 15.72 -4.37
CA ALA A 221 -10.68 16.37 -5.31
C ALA A 221 -9.22 16.16 -4.91
N ARG A 222 -8.89 16.30 -3.61
CA ARG A 222 -7.54 16.01 -3.09
C ARG A 222 -7.16 14.55 -3.32
N PHE A 223 -8.03 13.61 -2.95
CA PHE A 223 -7.78 12.16 -3.13
C PHE A 223 -7.56 11.77 -4.59
N LEU A 224 -8.43 12.25 -5.49
CA LEU A 224 -8.28 11.98 -6.93
C LEU A 224 -7.03 12.66 -7.50
N GLY A 225 -6.72 13.88 -7.06
CA GLY A 225 -5.53 14.61 -7.48
C GLY A 225 -4.24 13.90 -7.10
N GLU A 226 -4.14 13.40 -5.86
CA GLU A 226 -3.01 12.59 -5.40
C GLU A 226 -2.82 11.32 -6.26
N ARG A 227 -3.91 10.64 -6.60
CA ARG A 227 -3.88 9.44 -7.46
C ARG A 227 -3.41 9.76 -8.88
N VAL A 228 -3.91 10.84 -9.47
CA VAL A 228 -3.50 11.28 -10.81
C VAL A 228 -2.03 11.69 -10.80
N ARG A 229 -1.60 12.45 -9.79
CA ARG A 229 -0.19 12.84 -9.61
C ARG A 229 0.73 11.63 -9.52
N HIS A 230 0.39 10.65 -8.68
CA HIS A 230 1.18 9.43 -8.54
C HIS A 230 1.32 8.69 -9.88
N LYS A 231 0.22 8.52 -10.62
CA LYS A 231 0.24 7.87 -11.93
C LYS A 231 1.06 8.65 -12.96
N ALA A 232 0.96 9.98 -12.96
CA ALA A 232 1.72 10.84 -13.88
C ALA A 232 3.23 10.74 -13.61
N ILE A 233 3.65 10.72 -12.34
CA ILE A 233 5.05 10.54 -11.95
C ILE A 233 5.57 9.16 -12.39
N GLN A 234 4.79 8.09 -12.19
CA GLN A 234 5.17 6.76 -12.65
C GLN A 234 5.35 6.71 -14.17
N GLN A 235 4.44 7.33 -14.93
CA GLN A 235 4.54 7.43 -16.38
C GLN A 235 5.77 8.23 -16.82
N TYR A 236 6.07 9.33 -16.12
CA TYR A 236 7.25 10.14 -16.38
C TYR A 236 8.55 9.37 -16.17
N ILE A 237 8.68 8.63 -15.06
CA ILE A 237 9.83 7.75 -14.80
C ILE A 237 9.96 6.69 -15.90
N ALA A 238 8.86 6.09 -16.34
CA ALA A 238 8.87 5.11 -17.43
C ALA A 238 9.37 5.71 -18.76
N ILE A 239 8.99 6.95 -19.08
CA ILE A 239 9.49 7.67 -20.26
C ILE A 239 10.99 7.92 -20.15
N LEU A 240 11.47 8.41 -19.00
CA LEU A 240 12.91 8.63 -18.77
C LEU A 240 13.69 7.32 -18.89
N ALA A 241 13.18 6.24 -18.30
CA ALA A 241 13.80 4.93 -18.37
C ALA A 241 13.87 4.40 -19.81
N ALA A 242 12.82 4.58 -20.62
CA ALA A 242 12.80 4.18 -22.03
C ALA A 242 13.78 4.96 -22.90
N GLN A 243 14.18 6.16 -22.48
CA GLN A 243 15.16 7.01 -23.17
C GLN A 243 16.59 6.82 -22.65
N ALA A 244 16.78 5.99 -21.63
CA ALA A 244 18.07 5.78 -20.97
C ALA A 244 18.66 4.39 -21.27
N SER A 245 19.98 4.29 -21.19
CA SER A 245 20.71 3.02 -21.18
C SER A 245 20.81 2.52 -19.74
N ILE A 246 20.06 1.47 -19.41
CA ILE A 246 19.99 0.92 -18.05
C ILE A 246 20.57 -0.50 -18.06
N VAL A 247 21.54 -0.75 -17.19
CA VAL A 247 22.20 -2.06 -17.04
C VAL A 247 21.96 -2.57 -15.62
N GLY A 248 21.66 -3.87 -15.49
CA GLY A 248 21.59 -4.55 -14.18
C GLY A 248 20.37 -4.21 -13.32
N VAL A 249 19.38 -3.48 -13.85
CA VAL A 249 18.16 -3.09 -13.14
C VAL A 249 16.92 -3.34 -14.00
N ALA A 250 15.92 -4.03 -13.43
CA ALA A 250 14.60 -4.14 -14.02
C ALA A 250 13.68 -3.10 -13.36
N LEU A 251 13.37 -2.01 -14.08
CA LEU A 251 12.44 -0.97 -13.61
C LEU A 251 10.95 -1.33 -13.83
N GLY A 252 10.67 -2.56 -14.28
CA GLY A 252 9.34 -3.04 -14.63
C GLY A 252 8.94 -2.66 -16.06
N GLU A 253 8.18 -3.54 -16.71
CA GLU A 253 7.48 -3.18 -17.93
C GLU A 253 6.42 -2.12 -17.60
N ALA A 254 6.15 -1.23 -18.55
CA ALA A 254 5.14 -0.18 -18.46
C ALA A 254 3.68 -0.68 -18.30
N ASN A 255 3.42 -1.94 -17.89
CA ASN A 255 2.09 -2.51 -17.65
C ASN A 255 2.18 -3.72 -16.68
N GLY A 256 1.75 -3.60 -15.42
CA GLY A 256 1.53 -4.75 -14.52
C GLY A 256 1.67 -4.45 -13.03
N PRO A 257 0.96 -5.17 -12.14
CA PRO A 257 0.24 -4.58 -11.01
C PRO A 257 1.11 -4.43 -9.76
N LEU A 258 1.44 -3.20 -9.41
CA LEU A 258 1.91 -2.86 -8.06
C LEU A 258 0.74 -2.22 -7.31
N VAL A 259 -0.20 -3.07 -6.91
CA VAL A 259 -1.13 -2.82 -5.80
C VAL A 259 -1.00 -4.00 -4.85
N GLN A 260 -0.34 -3.77 -3.73
CA GLN A 260 -0.75 -4.32 -2.43
C GLN A 260 -0.76 -3.16 -1.43
#